data_AF-A0A3N5M7Z1-F1
#
_entry.id   AF-A0A3N5M7Z1-F1
#
_cell.length_a   1.000
_cell.length_b   1.000
_cell.length_c   1.000
_cell.angle_alpha   90.00
_cell.angle_beta   90.00
_cell.angle_gamma   90.00
#
_symmetry.space_group_name_H-M   'P 1'
#
loop_
_entity.id
_entity.type
_entity.pdbx_description
1 polymer ?
#
loop_
_entity_poly.entity_id
_entity_poly.type
_entity_poly.pdbx_seq_one_letter_code
_entity_poly.pdbx_strand_id
1 'polypeptide(L)'
;PDAPDIPKAVKAGLGALRKLHGDGYEYLSAGASRPQLAFPFQPITQEMAFAKEGPFAEVEIQFPTRLLDPEPFPAEHKPVLPGIWTILQQSSLGDLDALAARILSNGADAALVNVPLGKFGNLLTVDRREIESFRGIRRLVNEYCSQEKPKRPLNIAVFGPPGSGKSFGITQVAKALRPGEIEDITFNLSQFGSVDELFAAFHQVRDLNLAGKTPLVFWDEFDSVFDKQKFGWLRYFLAPMQDGKFMERQLLHPIGKAIFVFAGGICHSIENFVSESETYRDAKAPDFISRLRGYVNIMGANPPEPGKDEAVSDPFYLVRRAILLRSILWMNVPQIFENRSPKGRLKIDNTVMRALLNTRLYKHGARSMEAVIGMSNLAGKNHFDQSSLPSEAQLDLHVDGQDFLAWVQQIVLEGQTLERLAAINHEMYCERMKAQGFTYGPVRDDALKTRPLLIPYAEIPENYQESNRNAVRSIAEKLAAIGYIMIQARSNEPPFNFPGQDLERLAEMEHLRYLQDTVSTGWHYGEQYDEPSKTNPTLLPWRAMTADEIAKSYPTLADKLGCAGLSEAEKQKDRDQILGYTEILRRAGYAIVKLRRSNL
;
A
#
# COMPACT_ATOMS: atom_id res chain seq x y z
N PRO A 1 22.67 -14.39 37.98
CA PRO A 1 23.66 -13.54 37.30
C PRO A 1 23.35 -12.07 37.59
N ASP A 2 24.38 -11.28 37.89
CA ASP A 2 24.22 -9.84 38.23
C ASP A 2 23.80 -8.98 37.02
N ALA A 3 23.89 -9.54 35.80
CA ALA A 3 23.32 -9.00 34.58
C ALA A 3 22.72 -10.14 33.73
N PRO A 4 21.41 -10.45 33.87
CA PRO A 4 20.77 -11.45 33.03
C PRO A 4 20.60 -10.96 31.59
N ASP A 5 20.97 -11.80 30.62
CA ASP A 5 20.70 -11.57 29.19
C ASP A 5 19.22 -11.88 28.89
N ILE A 6 18.37 -10.86 29.10
CA ILE A 6 16.92 -10.95 28.94
C ILE A 6 16.52 -11.31 27.50
N PRO A 7 17.06 -10.69 26.43
CA PRO A 7 16.72 -11.05 25.05
C PRO A 7 16.99 -12.53 24.76
N LYS A 8 18.15 -13.04 25.16
CA LYS A 8 18.50 -14.45 24.97
C LYS A 8 17.58 -15.38 25.76
N ALA A 9 17.23 -15.03 27.00
CA ALA A 9 16.30 -15.81 27.81
C ALA A 9 14.90 -15.87 27.16
N VAL A 10 14.41 -14.74 26.62
CA VAL A 10 13.14 -14.66 25.90
C VAL A 10 13.17 -15.52 24.63
N LYS A 11 14.22 -15.43 23.81
CA LYS A 11 14.38 -16.27 22.60
C LYS A 11 14.40 -17.76 22.93
N ALA A 12 15.13 -18.15 23.97
CA ALA A 12 15.18 -19.54 24.42
C ALA A 12 13.82 -20.05 24.89
N GLY A 13 13.08 -19.24 25.67
CA GLY A 13 11.72 -19.56 26.11
C GLY A 13 10.73 -19.66 24.94
N LEU A 14 10.79 -18.74 23.98
CA LEU A 14 9.94 -18.79 22.78
C LEU A 14 10.27 -19.99 21.89
N GLY A 15 11.56 -20.35 21.75
CA GLY A 15 12.00 -21.54 21.03
C GLY A 15 11.43 -22.81 21.65
N ALA A 16 11.56 -22.94 22.98
CA ALA A 16 10.96 -24.02 23.76
C ALA A 16 9.44 -24.13 23.56
N LEU A 17 8.72 -23.01 23.65
CA LEU A 17 7.27 -22.99 23.43
C LEU A 17 6.89 -23.44 22.02
N ARG A 18 7.63 -23.00 21.00
CA ARG A 18 7.40 -23.42 19.61
C ARG A 18 7.68 -24.91 19.43
N LYS A 19 8.75 -25.42 20.05
CA LYS A 19 9.11 -26.84 20.04
C LYS A 19 8.02 -27.69 20.68
N LEU A 20 7.53 -27.29 21.86
CA LEU A 20 6.42 -27.96 22.54
C LEU A 20 5.13 -27.95 21.71
N HIS A 21 4.80 -26.81 21.09
CA HIS A 21 3.62 -26.71 20.23
C HIS A 21 3.73 -27.62 18.99
N GLY A 22 4.93 -27.77 18.42
CA GLY A 22 5.17 -28.61 17.25
C GLY A 22 5.19 -30.10 17.57
N ASP A 23 5.92 -30.49 18.61
CA ASP A 23 6.15 -31.89 18.98
C ASP A 23 5.00 -32.47 19.82
N GLY A 24 4.26 -31.62 20.54
CA GLY A 24 3.20 -32.05 21.45
C GLY A 24 3.74 -32.69 22.74
N TYR A 25 2.87 -33.42 23.44
CA TYR A 25 3.25 -34.20 24.62
C TYR A 25 3.63 -35.62 24.22
N GLU A 26 4.55 -36.24 24.97
CA GLU A 26 4.95 -37.63 24.77
C GLU A 26 3.82 -38.59 25.17
N TYR A 27 3.63 -39.64 24.38
CA TYR A 27 2.57 -40.62 24.59
C TYR A 27 3.12 -41.85 25.31
N LEU A 28 2.71 -42.07 26.57
CA LEU A 28 3.31 -43.10 27.43
C LEU A 28 2.66 -44.49 27.32
N SER A 29 1.35 -44.60 27.03
CA SER A 29 0.71 -45.91 26.73
C SER A 29 -0.64 -45.80 26.02
N ALA A 30 -0.90 -46.75 25.10
CA ALA A 30 -2.10 -46.80 24.25
C ALA A 30 -3.26 -47.65 24.80
N GLY A 31 -3.06 -48.28 25.97
CA GLY A 31 -3.99 -49.29 26.51
C GLY A 31 -4.97 -48.79 27.57
N ALA A 32 -4.88 -47.55 28.01
CA ALA A 32 -5.76 -47.00 29.06
C ALA A 32 -6.94 -46.22 28.45
N SER A 33 -8.08 -46.23 29.14
CA SER A 33 -9.30 -45.48 28.76
C SER A 33 -9.11 -43.97 28.66
N ARG A 34 -7.95 -43.45 29.12
CA ARG A 34 -7.46 -42.10 28.86
C ARG A 34 -5.97 -42.14 28.50
N PRO A 35 -5.54 -41.38 27.48
CA PRO A 35 -4.13 -41.30 27.10
C PRO A 35 -3.29 -40.70 28.24
N GLN A 36 -2.20 -41.39 28.62
CA GLN A 36 -1.20 -40.83 29.54
C GLN A 36 -0.17 -40.02 28.75
N LEU A 37 -0.15 -38.72 29.02
CA LEU A 37 0.72 -37.75 28.37
C LEU A 37 1.84 -37.34 29.34
N ALA A 38 3.08 -37.27 28.83
CA ALA A 38 4.23 -36.72 29.56
C ALA A 38 4.77 -35.47 28.88
N PHE A 39 5.29 -34.55 29.69
CA PHE A 39 5.95 -33.36 29.17
C PHE A 39 7.32 -33.74 28.58
N PRO A 40 7.65 -33.33 27.34
CA PRO A 40 8.90 -33.69 26.67
C PRO A 40 10.10 -32.92 27.25
N PHE A 41 10.54 -33.26 28.47
CA PHE A 41 11.59 -32.50 29.18
C PHE A 41 12.91 -32.42 28.41
N GLN A 42 13.38 -33.54 27.85
CA GLN A 42 14.68 -33.59 27.19
C GLN A 42 14.72 -32.78 25.88
N PRO A 43 13.76 -32.91 24.94
CA PRO A 43 13.72 -32.08 23.74
C PRO A 43 13.62 -30.57 24.04
N ILE A 44 12.82 -30.20 25.05
CA ILE A 44 12.59 -28.80 25.41
C ILE A 44 13.83 -28.17 26.03
N THR A 45 14.50 -28.87 26.95
CA THR A 45 15.73 -28.38 27.58
C THR A 45 16.88 -28.27 26.58
N GLN A 46 16.97 -29.19 25.61
CA GLN A 46 17.92 -29.09 24.51
C GLN A 46 17.66 -27.86 23.64
N GLU A 47 16.41 -27.61 23.25
CA GLU A 47 16.04 -26.41 22.48
C GLU A 47 16.46 -25.13 23.22
N MET A 48 16.17 -25.04 24.52
CA MET A 48 16.58 -23.88 25.35
C MET A 48 18.10 -23.70 25.43
N ALA A 49 18.87 -24.79 25.45
CA ALA A 49 20.33 -24.75 25.54
C ALA A 49 20.99 -24.31 24.22
N PHE A 50 20.39 -24.67 23.07
CA PHE A 50 20.92 -24.39 21.74
C PHE A 50 20.32 -23.14 21.06
N ALA A 51 19.33 -22.49 21.67
CA ALA A 51 18.63 -21.31 21.15
C ALA A 51 19.47 -20.01 21.05
N LYS A 52 20.79 -20.11 20.81
CA LYS A 52 21.68 -18.95 20.64
C LYS A 52 21.27 -18.04 19.47
N GLU A 53 20.57 -18.56 18.47
CA GLU A 53 20.15 -17.80 17.27
C GLU A 53 18.79 -18.29 16.73
N GLY A 54 17.75 -18.31 17.58
CA GLY A 54 16.40 -18.63 17.10
C GLY A 54 15.90 -17.64 16.02
N PRO A 55 15.07 -18.07 15.05
CA PRO A 55 14.59 -17.25 13.93
C PRO A 55 13.46 -16.32 14.35
N PHE A 56 13.63 -15.62 15.47
CA PHE A 56 12.67 -14.65 15.96
C PHE A 56 13.03 -13.29 15.39
N ALA A 57 12.07 -12.71 14.66
CA ALA A 57 12.11 -11.31 14.30
C ALA A 57 12.00 -10.45 15.57
N GLU A 58 12.84 -9.44 15.67
CA GLU A 58 12.82 -8.47 16.76
C GLU A 58 12.58 -7.09 16.19
N VAL A 59 11.83 -6.28 16.94
CA VAL A 59 11.56 -4.90 16.57
C VAL A 59 11.48 -4.05 17.82
N GLU A 60 12.06 -2.86 17.76
CA GLU A 60 12.05 -1.92 18.88
C GLU A 60 10.75 -1.13 18.89
N ILE A 61 9.85 -1.37 19.84
CA ILE A 61 8.59 -0.62 19.92
C ILE A 61 8.83 0.69 20.68
N GLN A 62 8.75 1.82 19.97
CA GLN A 62 8.76 3.13 20.61
C GLN A 62 7.45 3.35 21.39
N PHE A 63 7.57 3.60 22.69
CA PHE A 63 6.44 3.89 23.60
C PHE A 63 5.35 2.80 23.64
N PRO A 64 5.67 1.59 24.16
CA PRO A 64 4.74 0.45 24.15
C PRO A 64 3.44 0.70 24.94
N THR A 65 3.45 1.65 25.88
CA THR A 65 2.30 2.05 26.71
C THR A 65 1.48 3.20 26.13
N ARG A 66 1.82 3.74 24.94
CA ARG A 66 1.15 4.93 24.37
C ARG A 66 -0.37 4.81 24.18
N LEU A 67 -0.89 3.60 24.07
CA LEU A 67 -2.34 3.35 23.94
C LEU A 67 -3.05 3.29 25.30
N LEU A 68 -2.28 3.29 26.40
CA LEU A 68 -2.78 3.30 27.78
C LEU A 68 -2.74 4.70 28.38
N ASP A 69 -2.08 5.66 27.72
CA ASP A 69 -1.93 7.03 28.19
C ASP A 69 -2.99 7.92 27.52
N PRO A 70 -3.96 8.46 28.27
CA PRO A 70 -5.05 9.28 27.71
C PRO A 70 -4.59 10.70 27.33
N GLU A 71 -3.41 11.13 27.78
CA GLU A 71 -2.87 12.47 27.50
C GLU A 71 -2.12 12.51 26.15
N PRO A 72 -2.31 13.57 25.34
CA PRO A 72 -1.54 13.74 24.11
C PRO A 72 -0.05 13.96 24.42
N PHE A 73 0.82 13.14 23.83
CA PHE A 73 2.26 13.27 23.97
C PHE A 73 2.76 14.68 23.56
N PRO A 74 3.80 15.22 24.23
CA PRO A 74 4.51 16.41 23.77
C PRO A 74 4.90 16.28 22.30
N ALA A 75 4.92 17.38 21.53
CA ALA A 75 5.15 17.35 20.08
C ALA A 75 6.45 16.64 19.66
N GLU A 76 7.47 16.69 20.52
CA GLU A 76 8.77 16.02 20.42
C GLU A 76 8.72 14.48 20.60
N HIS A 77 7.63 13.95 21.17
CA HIS A 77 7.39 12.51 21.40
C HIS A 77 6.25 11.96 20.53
N LYS A 78 5.75 12.74 19.56
CA LYS A 78 4.74 12.23 18.61
C LYS A 78 5.36 11.14 17.73
N PRO A 79 4.73 9.97 17.60
CA PRO A 79 5.23 8.94 16.70
C PRO A 79 5.26 9.45 15.26
N VAL A 80 6.25 8.98 14.49
CA VAL A 80 6.46 9.35 13.07
C VAL A 80 5.20 9.11 12.21
N LEU A 81 4.35 8.17 12.62
CA LEU A 81 3.07 7.88 11.98
C LEU A 81 1.96 7.62 13.03
N PRO A 82 0.74 8.13 12.83
CA PRO A 82 -0.41 7.83 13.68
C PRO A 82 -0.87 6.37 13.48
N GLY A 83 -1.33 5.69 14.54
CA GLY A 83 -1.91 4.34 14.47
C GLY A 83 -1.09 3.24 15.16
N ILE A 84 -1.60 2.01 15.16
CA ILE A 84 -1.03 0.82 15.85
C ILE A 84 0.32 0.41 15.23
N TRP A 85 1.29 0.04 16.07
CA TRP A 85 2.63 -0.35 15.63
C TRP A 85 2.59 -1.71 14.90
N THR A 86 3.39 -1.85 13.85
CA THR A 86 3.60 -3.14 13.17
C THR A 86 5.08 -3.35 12.84
N ILE A 87 5.51 -4.62 12.76
CA ILE A 87 6.88 -4.95 12.32
C ILE A 87 7.12 -4.43 10.89
N LEU A 88 6.11 -4.54 10.01
CA LEU A 88 6.17 -4.03 8.64
C LEU A 88 6.49 -2.52 8.60
N GLN A 89 5.84 -1.75 9.46
CA GLN A 89 6.06 -0.32 9.57
C GLN A 89 7.53 -0.02 9.89
N GLN A 90 8.08 -0.68 10.91
CA GLN A 90 9.42 -0.37 11.40
C GLN A 90 10.53 -0.90 10.49
N SER A 91 10.30 -2.00 9.77
CA SER A 91 11.28 -2.57 8.85
C SER A 91 11.34 -1.87 7.49
N SER A 92 10.34 -1.05 7.15
CA SER A 92 10.11 -0.59 5.76
C SER A 92 9.90 0.93 5.63
N LEU A 93 10.31 1.73 6.63
CA LEU A 93 10.07 3.19 6.71
C LEU A 93 10.66 4.03 5.55
N GLY A 94 11.51 3.47 4.69
CA GLY A 94 12.23 4.23 3.66
C GLY A 94 11.73 4.08 2.22
N ASP A 95 11.10 2.95 1.83
CA ASP A 95 10.78 2.69 0.41
C ASP A 95 9.69 1.61 0.24
N LEU A 96 8.42 2.01 0.43
CA LEU A 96 7.27 1.12 0.27
C LEU A 96 7.03 0.73 -1.21
N ASP A 97 7.45 1.57 -2.14
CA ASP A 97 7.37 1.34 -3.58
C ASP A 97 8.29 0.20 -4.01
N ALA A 98 9.57 0.24 -3.63
CA ALA A 98 10.50 -0.85 -3.90
C ALA A 98 10.10 -2.13 -3.18
N LEU A 99 9.54 -2.03 -1.97
CA LEU A 99 9.01 -3.19 -1.27
C LEU A 99 7.83 -3.82 -2.03
N ALA A 100 6.87 -3.02 -2.46
CA ALA A 100 5.72 -3.48 -3.24
C ALA A 100 6.17 -4.12 -4.57
N ALA A 101 7.13 -3.51 -5.28
CA ALA A 101 7.74 -4.06 -6.49
C ALA A 101 8.43 -5.40 -6.24
N ARG A 102 9.18 -5.53 -5.15
CA ARG A 102 9.81 -6.80 -4.73
C ARG A 102 8.79 -7.88 -4.39
N ILE A 103 7.70 -7.52 -3.70
CA ILE A 103 6.60 -8.45 -3.39
C ILE A 103 5.94 -8.94 -4.67
N LEU A 104 5.62 -8.03 -5.59
CA LEU A 104 5.00 -8.38 -6.86
C LEU A 104 5.92 -9.27 -7.70
N SER A 105 7.22 -8.97 -7.75
CA SER A 105 8.23 -9.72 -8.52
C SER A 105 8.57 -11.09 -7.92
N ASN A 106 8.92 -11.15 -6.64
CA ASN A 106 9.54 -12.32 -6.01
C ASN A 106 8.61 -13.03 -5.01
N GLY A 107 7.49 -12.42 -4.66
CA GLY A 107 6.56 -12.91 -3.66
C GLY A 107 6.81 -12.36 -2.26
N ALA A 108 5.76 -12.35 -1.46
CA ALA A 108 5.79 -11.83 -0.10
C ALA A 108 6.76 -12.61 0.80
N ASP A 109 6.80 -13.94 0.71
CA ASP A 109 7.71 -14.77 1.53
C ASP A 109 9.18 -14.37 1.35
N ALA A 110 9.59 -14.00 0.12
CA ALA A 110 10.95 -13.59 -0.19
C ALA A 110 11.21 -12.10 0.12
N ALA A 111 10.20 -11.24 -0.04
CA ALA A 111 10.34 -9.81 0.15
C ALA A 111 10.23 -9.38 1.63
N LEU A 112 9.42 -10.08 2.41
CA LEU A 112 9.03 -9.74 3.78
C LEU A 112 9.63 -10.72 4.79
N VAL A 113 10.94 -10.96 4.68
CA VAL A 113 11.68 -11.74 5.66
C VAL A 113 11.52 -11.07 7.03
N ASN A 114 11.14 -11.85 8.05
CA ASN A 114 10.89 -11.41 9.42
C ASN A 114 9.60 -10.59 9.66
N VAL A 115 8.74 -10.39 8.66
CA VAL A 115 7.42 -9.78 8.87
C VAL A 115 6.35 -10.87 9.04
N PRO A 116 5.46 -10.77 10.04
CA PRO A 116 4.37 -11.73 10.18
C PRO A 116 3.44 -11.76 8.97
N LEU A 117 3.29 -12.94 8.38
CA LEU A 117 2.36 -13.19 7.27
C LEU A 117 1.15 -13.98 7.79
N GLY A 118 -0.06 -13.47 7.54
CA GLY A 118 -1.30 -14.22 7.75
C GLY A 118 -1.68 -14.98 6.50
N LYS A 119 -1.59 -16.31 6.56
CA LYS A 119 -2.02 -17.19 5.47
C LYS A 119 -3.21 -18.05 5.89
N PHE A 120 -4.30 -17.94 5.13
CA PHE A 120 -5.53 -18.71 5.33
C PHE A 120 -5.96 -19.27 3.99
N GLY A 121 -5.71 -20.55 3.72
CA GLY A 121 -5.88 -21.10 2.37
C GLY A 121 -5.03 -20.32 1.35
N ASN A 122 -5.69 -19.73 0.35
CA ASN A 122 -5.08 -18.88 -0.67
C ASN A 122 -5.07 -17.38 -0.30
N LEU A 123 -5.69 -16.99 0.81
CA LEU A 123 -5.61 -15.62 1.32
C LEU A 123 -4.26 -15.39 1.99
N LEU A 124 -3.60 -14.29 1.60
CA LEU A 124 -2.40 -13.77 2.23
C LEU A 124 -2.63 -12.31 2.62
N THR A 125 -2.34 -11.98 3.88
CA THR A 125 -2.35 -10.60 4.38
C THR A 125 -1.16 -10.34 5.29
N VAL A 126 -0.71 -9.09 5.33
CA VAL A 126 0.40 -8.61 6.17
C VAL A 126 -0.09 -7.61 7.22
N ASP A 127 -1.33 -7.16 7.11
CA ASP A 127 -1.90 -6.20 8.06
C ASP A 127 -2.24 -6.93 9.35
N ARG A 128 -1.67 -6.45 10.46
CA ARG A 128 -1.84 -7.07 11.77
C ARG A 128 -3.32 -7.18 12.19
N ARG A 129 -4.13 -6.15 11.93
CA ARG A 129 -5.54 -6.13 12.32
C ARG A 129 -6.30 -7.19 11.53
N GLU A 130 -6.09 -7.27 10.22
CA GLU A 130 -6.68 -8.33 9.40
C GLU A 130 -6.24 -9.73 9.86
N ILE A 131 -4.95 -9.93 10.15
CA ILE A 131 -4.43 -11.21 10.67
C ILE A 131 -5.14 -11.62 11.96
N GLU A 132 -5.27 -10.69 12.91
CA GLU A 132 -5.93 -10.94 14.19
C GLU A 132 -7.44 -11.19 14.02
N SER A 133 -8.13 -10.39 13.20
CA SER A 133 -9.54 -10.58 12.88
C SER A 133 -9.81 -11.93 12.22
N PHE A 134 -9.05 -12.32 11.19
CA PHE A 134 -9.22 -13.63 10.54
C PHE A 134 -8.88 -14.80 11.47
N ARG A 135 -7.89 -14.67 12.38
CA ARG A 135 -7.64 -15.67 13.43
C ARG A 135 -8.82 -15.76 14.41
N GLY A 136 -9.43 -14.63 14.75
CA GLY A 136 -10.66 -14.57 15.56
C GLY A 136 -11.81 -15.32 14.89
N ILE A 137 -12.10 -15.01 13.62
CA ILE A 137 -13.12 -15.71 12.83
C ILE A 137 -12.81 -17.21 12.73
N ARG A 138 -11.55 -17.58 12.44
CA ARG A 138 -11.11 -18.98 12.39
C ARG A 138 -11.44 -19.71 13.70
N ARG A 139 -11.20 -19.09 14.85
CA ARG A 139 -11.54 -19.67 16.17
C ARG A 139 -13.05 -19.85 16.33
N LEU A 140 -13.84 -18.82 16.02
CA LEU A 140 -15.31 -18.86 16.11
C LEU A 140 -15.90 -19.95 15.23
N VAL A 141 -15.46 -20.04 13.97
CA VAL A 141 -15.90 -21.05 13.01
C VAL A 141 -15.50 -22.45 13.47
N ASN A 142 -14.26 -22.63 13.96
CA ASN A 142 -13.81 -23.93 14.44
C ASN A 142 -14.60 -24.42 15.66
N GLU A 143 -14.85 -23.54 16.63
CA GLU A 143 -15.66 -23.83 17.80
C GLU A 143 -17.10 -24.21 17.39
N TYR A 144 -17.71 -23.42 16.51
CA TYR A 144 -19.05 -23.68 16.01
C TYR A 144 -19.16 -25.01 15.24
N CYS A 145 -18.19 -25.29 14.37
CA CYS A 145 -18.17 -26.53 13.59
C CYS A 145 -18.00 -27.77 14.48
N SER A 146 -17.33 -27.64 15.63
CA SER A 146 -17.12 -28.74 16.59
C SER A 146 -18.36 -29.04 17.44
N GLN A 147 -19.38 -28.19 17.41
CA GLN A 147 -20.67 -28.46 18.06
C GLN A 147 -21.49 -29.46 17.23
N GLU A 148 -22.00 -30.51 17.87
CA GLU A 148 -22.84 -31.53 17.22
C GLU A 148 -24.18 -30.95 16.74
N LYS A 149 -24.86 -30.19 17.60
CA LYS A 149 -26.21 -29.64 17.33
C LYS A 149 -26.33 -28.19 17.79
N PRO A 150 -25.71 -27.23 17.08
CA PRO A 150 -25.86 -25.82 17.41
C PRO A 150 -27.33 -25.39 17.28
N LYS A 151 -27.82 -24.62 18.26
CA LYS A 151 -29.23 -24.18 18.31
C LYS A 151 -29.56 -23.05 17.32
N ARG A 152 -28.54 -22.33 16.85
CA ARG A 152 -28.67 -21.16 15.99
C ARG A 152 -27.47 -21.02 15.05
N PRO A 153 -27.60 -20.24 13.96
CA PRO A 153 -26.47 -19.91 13.10
C PRO A 153 -25.35 -19.15 13.82
N LEU A 154 -24.12 -19.28 13.33
CA LEU A 154 -23.01 -18.39 13.67
C LEU A 154 -23.11 -17.14 12.80
N ASN A 155 -23.30 -15.97 13.43
CA ASN A 155 -23.49 -14.71 12.70
C ASN A 155 -22.21 -13.87 12.71
N ILE A 156 -21.69 -13.55 11.54
CA ILE A 156 -20.45 -12.78 11.35
C ILE A 156 -20.74 -11.64 10.37
N ALA A 157 -20.21 -10.45 10.64
CA ALA A 157 -20.29 -9.33 9.69
C ALA A 157 -18.94 -9.09 9.01
N VAL A 158 -18.97 -8.66 7.75
CA VAL A 158 -17.79 -8.35 6.96
C VAL A 158 -18.01 -7.02 6.28
N PHE A 159 -17.09 -6.10 6.51
CA PHE A 159 -17.14 -4.75 5.96
C PHE A 159 -15.90 -4.49 5.10
N GLY A 160 -16.07 -3.62 4.12
CA GLY A 160 -14.98 -3.19 3.25
C GLY A 160 -15.51 -2.65 1.93
N PRO A 161 -14.71 -1.83 1.22
CA PRO A 161 -15.13 -1.23 -0.04
C PRO A 161 -15.45 -2.29 -1.11
N PRO A 162 -16.20 -1.93 -2.16
CA PRO A 162 -16.42 -2.81 -3.30
C PRO A 162 -15.11 -3.37 -3.87
N GLY A 163 -15.05 -4.69 -4.05
CA GLY A 163 -13.85 -5.35 -4.58
C GLY A 163 -12.69 -5.49 -3.59
N SER A 164 -12.89 -5.31 -2.28
CA SER A 164 -11.87 -5.57 -1.25
C SER A 164 -11.61 -7.06 -0.98
N GLY A 165 -12.46 -7.96 -1.49
CA GLY A 165 -12.33 -9.42 -1.28
C GLY A 165 -13.08 -9.95 -0.07
N LYS A 166 -14.21 -9.30 0.33
CA LYS A 166 -15.05 -9.70 1.47
C LYS A 166 -15.38 -11.19 1.53
N SER A 167 -15.99 -11.72 0.47
CA SER A 167 -16.40 -13.12 0.42
C SER A 167 -15.19 -14.06 0.32
N PHE A 168 -14.18 -13.66 -0.47
CA PHE A 168 -12.97 -14.44 -0.64
C PHE A 168 -12.28 -14.72 0.71
N GLY A 169 -12.07 -13.70 1.54
CA GLY A 169 -11.34 -13.86 2.79
C GLY A 169 -12.00 -14.86 3.76
N ILE A 170 -13.31 -14.72 3.99
CA ILE A 170 -14.05 -15.63 4.88
C ILE A 170 -14.13 -17.04 4.30
N THR A 171 -14.38 -17.18 3.00
CA THR A 171 -14.43 -18.49 2.33
C THR A 171 -13.09 -19.21 2.47
N GLN A 172 -11.97 -18.51 2.29
CA GLN A 172 -10.63 -19.10 2.45
C GLN A 172 -10.37 -19.55 3.89
N VAL A 173 -10.79 -18.76 4.89
CA VAL A 173 -10.68 -19.15 6.31
C VAL A 173 -11.51 -20.39 6.63
N ALA A 174 -12.76 -20.43 6.18
CA ALA A 174 -13.68 -21.53 6.45
C ALA A 174 -13.26 -22.83 5.74
N LYS A 175 -12.98 -22.77 4.43
CA LYS A 175 -12.57 -23.95 3.66
C LYS A 175 -11.23 -24.52 4.09
N ALA A 176 -10.28 -23.68 4.53
CA ALA A 176 -9.00 -24.15 5.07
C ALA A 176 -9.14 -24.89 6.42
N LEU A 177 -10.21 -24.63 7.18
CA LEU A 177 -10.47 -25.28 8.47
C LEU A 177 -11.11 -26.65 8.32
N ARG A 178 -12.15 -26.76 7.48
CA ARG A 178 -12.97 -27.97 7.32
C ARG A 178 -13.18 -28.29 5.83
N PRO A 179 -12.13 -28.78 5.13
CA PRO A 179 -12.21 -29.04 3.69
C PRO A 179 -13.32 -30.05 3.36
N GLY A 180 -14.23 -29.69 2.45
CA GLY A 180 -15.31 -30.56 1.98
C GLY A 180 -16.52 -30.67 2.91
N GLU A 181 -16.46 -30.19 4.16
CA GLU A 181 -17.62 -30.15 5.08
C GLU A 181 -18.45 -28.86 4.92
N ILE A 182 -17.78 -27.75 4.56
CA ILE A 182 -18.41 -26.43 4.42
C ILE A 182 -18.69 -26.14 2.95
N GLU A 183 -19.95 -25.78 2.65
CA GLU A 183 -20.41 -25.43 1.31
C GLU A 183 -20.80 -23.95 1.27
N ASP A 184 -20.28 -23.18 0.32
CA ASP A 184 -20.60 -21.76 0.16
C ASP A 184 -21.86 -21.53 -0.68
N ILE A 185 -22.70 -20.62 -0.23
CA ILE A 185 -23.88 -20.15 -0.97
C ILE A 185 -24.01 -18.63 -0.77
N THR A 186 -24.30 -17.89 -1.83
CA THR A 186 -24.36 -16.43 -1.81
C THR A 186 -25.71 -15.95 -2.30
N PHE A 187 -26.30 -15.02 -1.54
CA PHE A 187 -27.54 -14.32 -1.87
C PHE A 187 -27.28 -12.82 -1.85
N ASN A 188 -27.58 -12.13 -2.94
CA ASN A 188 -27.45 -10.68 -3.01
C ASN A 188 -28.80 -10.02 -2.72
N LEU A 189 -28.92 -9.36 -1.56
CA LEU A 189 -30.18 -8.80 -1.11
C LEU A 189 -30.66 -7.60 -1.93
N SER A 190 -29.77 -6.92 -2.66
CA SER A 190 -30.17 -5.84 -3.57
C SER A 190 -30.95 -6.35 -4.79
N GLN A 191 -30.91 -7.65 -5.07
CA GLN A 191 -31.64 -8.29 -6.16
C GLN A 191 -33.02 -8.81 -5.73
N PHE A 192 -33.30 -8.88 -4.42
CA PHE A 192 -34.55 -9.41 -3.91
C PHE A 192 -35.66 -8.38 -4.00
N GLY A 193 -36.78 -8.74 -4.62
CA GLY A 193 -37.96 -7.86 -4.73
C GLY A 193 -38.89 -7.96 -3.52
N SER A 194 -38.81 -9.05 -2.76
CA SER A 194 -39.76 -9.36 -1.69
C SER A 194 -39.16 -10.21 -0.57
N VAL A 195 -39.86 -10.27 0.57
CA VAL A 195 -39.48 -11.12 1.71
C VAL A 195 -39.63 -12.61 1.38
N ASP A 196 -40.52 -12.98 0.46
CA ASP A 196 -40.71 -14.38 0.06
C ASP A 196 -39.46 -14.96 -0.61
N GLU A 197 -38.68 -14.14 -1.34
CA GLU A 197 -37.39 -14.55 -1.91
C GLU A 197 -36.34 -14.82 -0.82
N LEU A 198 -36.38 -14.05 0.28
CA LEU A 198 -35.54 -14.31 1.45
C LEU A 198 -35.92 -15.62 2.14
N PHE A 199 -37.21 -15.94 2.23
CA PHE A 199 -37.66 -17.23 2.77
C PHE A 199 -37.25 -18.39 1.86
N ALA A 200 -37.35 -18.23 0.54
CA ALA A 200 -36.83 -19.21 -0.42
C ALA A 200 -35.32 -19.45 -0.25
N ALA A 201 -34.54 -18.39 -0.01
CA ALA A 201 -33.11 -18.51 0.30
C ALA A 201 -32.87 -19.29 1.61
N PHE A 202 -33.65 -19.05 2.66
CA PHE A 202 -33.55 -19.84 3.89
C PHE A 202 -33.88 -21.32 3.68
N HIS A 203 -34.82 -21.67 2.80
CA HIS A 203 -35.09 -23.07 2.46
C HIS A 203 -33.89 -23.71 1.76
N GLN A 204 -33.20 -23.02 0.85
CA GLN A 204 -31.97 -23.56 0.23
C GLN A 204 -30.86 -23.82 1.26
N VAL A 205 -30.73 -22.96 2.28
CA VAL A 205 -29.79 -23.18 3.40
C VAL A 205 -30.15 -24.45 4.18
N ARG A 206 -31.45 -24.73 4.34
CA ARG A 206 -31.92 -25.96 5.00
C ARG A 206 -31.62 -27.20 4.16
N ASP A 207 -31.78 -27.12 2.85
CA ASP A 207 -31.51 -28.25 1.95
C ASP A 207 -30.04 -28.69 2.02
N LEU A 208 -29.11 -27.74 2.08
CA LEU A 208 -27.69 -28.02 2.27
C LEU A 208 -27.40 -28.70 3.63
N ASN A 209 -28.08 -28.26 4.69
CA ASN A 209 -28.03 -28.91 5.99
C ASN A 209 -28.52 -30.37 5.93
N LEU A 210 -29.63 -30.61 5.22
CA LEU A 210 -30.18 -31.96 5.02
C LEU A 210 -29.24 -32.85 4.20
N ALA A 211 -28.46 -32.27 3.29
CA ALA A 211 -27.39 -32.96 2.56
C ALA A 211 -26.13 -33.24 3.42
N GLY A 212 -26.13 -32.88 4.71
CA GLY A 212 -25.01 -33.11 5.62
C GLY A 212 -23.86 -32.11 5.48
N LYS A 213 -24.06 -31.01 4.75
CA LYS A 213 -23.08 -29.92 4.61
C LYS A 213 -23.36 -28.83 5.64
N THR A 214 -22.31 -28.12 6.06
CA THR A 214 -22.45 -26.88 6.84
C THR A 214 -22.48 -25.69 5.88
N PRO A 215 -23.61 -25.00 5.69
CA PRO A 215 -23.69 -23.88 4.76
C PRO A 215 -22.94 -22.65 5.31
N LEU A 216 -22.07 -22.09 4.49
CA LEU A 216 -21.48 -20.77 4.65
C LEU A 216 -22.27 -19.79 3.76
N VAL A 217 -23.21 -19.09 4.37
CA VAL A 217 -24.20 -18.27 3.68
C VAL A 217 -23.75 -16.81 3.65
N PHE A 218 -23.47 -16.29 2.46
CA PHE A 218 -23.19 -14.87 2.26
C PHE A 218 -24.49 -14.13 1.96
N TRP A 219 -24.86 -13.21 2.84
CA TRP A 219 -25.87 -12.20 2.60
C TRP A 219 -25.15 -10.94 2.10
N ASP A 220 -24.95 -10.87 0.79
CA ASP A 220 -24.25 -9.77 0.12
C ASP A 220 -25.18 -8.56 -0.05
N GLU A 221 -24.63 -7.36 0.05
CA GLU A 221 -25.38 -6.09 0.07
C GLU A 221 -26.47 -6.09 1.17
N PHE A 222 -26.17 -6.66 2.34
CA PHE A 222 -27.16 -6.78 3.43
C PHE A 222 -27.61 -5.42 3.99
N ASP A 223 -26.77 -4.41 3.81
CA ASP A 223 -26.98 -3.02 4.20
C ASP A 223 -27.79 -2.21 3.18
N SER A 224 -28.24 -2.85 2.09
CA SER A 224 -29.08 -2.24 1.06
C SER A 224 -30.44 -1.72 1.55
N VAL A 225 -31.07 -0.89 0.71
CA VAL A 225 -32.40 -0.34 0.94
C VAL A 225 -33.46 -1.39 0.63
N PHE A 226 -34.44 -1.56 1.52
CA PHE A 226 -35.63 -2.35 1.28
C PHE A 226 -36.86 -1.59 1.78
N ASP A 227 -37.94 -1.60 0.99
CA ASP A 227 -39.18 -0.86 1.28
C ASP A 227 -38.94 0.62 1.64
N LYS A 228 -38.09 1.29 0.84
CA LYS A 228 -37.65 2.70 1.01
C LYS A 228 -36.92 2.99 2.33
N GLN A 229 -36.53 1.96 3.08
CA GLN A 229 -35.80 2.09 4.32
C GLN A 229 -34.37 1.55 4.17
N LYS A 230 -33.38 2.37 4.50
CA LYS A 230 -31.99 1.92 4.63
C LYS A 230 -31.91 0.86 5.73
N PHE A 231 -31.15 -0.22 5.50
CA PHE A 231 -31.10 -1.38 6.40
C PHE A 231 -32.45 -2.11 6.57
N GLY A 232 -33.39 -1.94 5.63
CA GLY A 232 -34.75 -2.49 5.74
C GLY A 232 -34.79 -4.02 5.90
N TRP A 233 -33.77 -4.72 5.41
CA TRP A 233 -33.65 -6.18 5.52
C TRP A 233 -33.34 -6.69 6.94
N LEU A 234 -32.69 -5.90 7.81
CA LEU A 234 -32.12 -6.39 9.07
C LEU A 234 -33.15 -7.02 10.01
N ARG A 235 -34.37 -6.45 10.07
CA ARG A 235 -35.46 -6.96 10.92
C ARG A 235 -35.82 -8.42 10.64
N TYR A 236 -35.69 -8.86 9.38
CA TYR A 236 -36.07 -10.20 8.96
C TYR A 236 -35.04 -11.27 9.34
N PHE A 237 -33.81 -10.85 9.67
CA PHE A 237 -32.76 -11.74 10.15
C PHE A 237 -32.77 -11.94 11.67
N LEU A 238 -33.49 -11.11 12.44
CA LEU A 238 -33.42 -11.15 13.92
C LEU A 238 -33.83 -12.50 14.52
N ALA A 239 -34.93 -13.09 14.03
CA ALA A 239 -35.38 -14.41 14.47
C ALA A 239 -34.47 -15.55 13.95
N PRO A 240 -34.09 -15.59 12.66
CA PRO A 240 -33.09 -16.55 12.16
C PRO A 240 -31.78 -16.53 12.95
N MET A 241 -31.25 -15.35 13.28
CA MET A 241 -29.99 -15.19 14.00
C MET A 241 -30.09 -15.58 15.48
N GLN A 242 -31.21 -15.26 16.13
CA GLN A 242 -31.37 -15.46 17.57
C GLN A 242 -31.86 -16.87 17.91
N ASP A 243 -32.91 -17.32 17.23
CA ASP A 243 -33.66 -18.53 17.55
C ASP A 243 -33.36 -19.69 16.59
N GLY A 244 -32.61 -19.43 15.52
CA GLY A 244 -32.31 -20.43 14.48
C GLY A 244 -33.53 -20.84 13.68
N LYS A 245 -34.55 -19.97 13.61
CA LYS A 245 -35.84 -20.24 12.97
C LYS A 245 -36.36 -19.01 12.25
N PHE A 246 -37.16 -19.21 11.21
CA PHE A 246 -37.91 -18.15 10.54
C PHE A 246 -39.39 -18.54 10.45
N MET A 247 -40.23 -17.52 10.35
CA MET A 247 -41.67 -17.69 10.21
C MET A 247 -42.07 -17.31 8.79
N GLU A 248 -42.63 -18.27 8.07
CA GLU A 248 -43.21 -18.06 6.74
C GLU A 248 -44.73 -18.21 6.87
N ARG A 249 -45.45 -17.10 6.69
CA ARG A 249 -46.89 -17.00 6.94
C ARG A 249 -47.24 -17.36 8.40
N GLN A 250 -47.62 -18.60 8.68
CA GLN A 250 -47.94 -19.11 10.02
C GLN A 250 -47.11 -20.35 10.39
N LEU A 251 -46.19 -20.76 9.53
CA LEU A 251 -45.35 -21.93 9.74
C LEU A 251 -43.97 -21.52 10.24
N LEU A 252 -43.50 -22.22 11.27
CA LEU A 252 -42.18 -22.01 11.85
C LEU A 252 -41.20 -23.03 11.28
N HIS A 253 -40.15 -22.55 10.62
CA HIS A 253 -39.14 -23.38 9.96
C HIS A 253 -37.78 -23.25 10.66
N PRO A 254 -37.10 -24.36 11.01
CA PRO A 254 -35.73 -24.31 11.54
C PRO A 254 -34.70 -24.12 10.42
N ILE A 255 -33.68 -23.29 10.65
CA ILE A 255 -32.56 -23.08 9.71
C ILE A 255 -31.60 -24.27 9.70
N GLY A 256 -31.26 -24.79 10.90
CA GLY A 256 -30.20 -25.80 11.06
C GLY A 256 -28.82 -25.19 11.35
N LYS A 257 -27.77 -26.00 11.19
CA LYS A 257 -26.38 -25.58 11.42
C LYS A 257 -25.93 -24.73 10.24
N ALA A 258 -25.64 -23.46 10.45
CA ALA A 258 -25.26 -22.56 9.37
C ALA A 258 -24.33 -21.45 9.88
N ILE A 259 -23.51 -20.93 8.98
CA ILE A 259 -22.68 -19.76 9.24
C ILE A 259 -23.21 -18.63 8.36
N PHE A 260 -23.78 -17.59 8.96
CA PHE A 260 -24.26 -16.40 8.27
C PHE A 260 -23.16 -15.35 8.24
N VAL A 261 -22.81 -14.92 7.03
CA VAL A 261 -21.83 -13.88 6.76
C VAL A 261 -22.54 -12.72 6.10
N PHE A 262 -22.67 -11.61 6.82
CA PHE A 262 -23.32 -10.40 6.35
C PHE A 262 -22.26 -9.49 5.74
N ALA A 263 -22.24 -9.37 4.41
CA ALA A 263 -21.22 -8.62 3.67
C ALA A 263 -21.78 -7.29 3.18
N GLY A 264 -21.30 -6.19 3.76
CA GLY A 264 -21.80 -4.83 3.49
C GLY A 264 -21.04 -4.13 2.38
N GLY A 265 -21.75 -3.42 1.52
CA GLY A 265 -21.18 -2.61 0.43
C GLY A 265 -21.19 -1.11 0.71
N ILE A 266 -22.10 -0.65 1.56
CA ILE A 266 -22.34 0.78 1.84
C ILE A 266 -21.47 1.23 3.01
N CYS A 267 -21.44 0.47 4.11
CA CYS A 267 -20.56 0.74 5.23
C CYS A 267 -19.23 -0.02 5.06
N HIS A 268 -18.12 0.71 4.93
CA HIS A 268 -16.79 0.10 4.76
C HIS A 268 -16.18 -0.48 6.04
N SER A 269 -16.73 -0.14 7.21
CA SER A 269 -16.25 -0.58 8.52
C SER A 269 -17.40 -0.81 9.50
N ILE A 270 -17.17 -1.63 10.53
CA ILE A 270 -18.13 -1.80 11.63
C ILE A 270 -18.36 -0.48 12.37
N GLU A 271 -17.35 0.38 12.49
CA GLU A 271 -17.44 1.67 13.16
C GLU A 271 -18.43 2.59 12.44
N ASN A 272 -18.35 2.65 11.10
CA ASN A 272 -19.30 3.41 10.29
C ASN A 272 -20.71 2.82 10.42
N PHE A 273 -20.83 1.49 10.39
CA PHE A 273 -22.13 0.82 10.53
C PHE A 273 -22.77 1.06 11.90
N VAL A 274 -22.00 0.99 12.99
CA VAL A 274 -22.47 1.26 14.35
C VAL A 274 -22.90 2.72 14.49
N SER A 275 -22.11 3.67 13.98
CA SER A 275 -22.46 5.09 13.99
C SER A 275 -23.79 5.35 13.26
N GLU A 276 -23.97 4.77 12.07
CA GLU A 276 -25.22 4.91 11.34
C GLU A 276 -26.39 4.19 12.02
N SER A 277 -26.15 3.07 12.71
CA SER A 277 -27.19 2.28 13.38
C SER A 277 -27.98 3.09 14.43
N GLU A 278 -27.35 4.11 15.02
CA GLU A 278 -28.01 5.00 15.97
C GLU A 278 -29.08 5.88 15.31
N THR A 279 -28.89 6.21 14.03
CA THR A 279 -29.83 7.00 13.23
C THR A 279 -30.99 6.13 12.72
N TYR A 280 -30.74 4.85 12.43
CA TYR A 280 -31.73 3.94 11.84
C TYR A 280 -32.26 2.89 12.84
N ARG A 281 -32.67 3.31 14.04
CA ARG A 281 -33.22 2.40 15.08
C ARG A 281 -34.48 1.66 14.63
N ASP A 282 -35.31 2.29 13.81
CA ASP A 282 -36.54 1.68 13.27
C ASP A 282 -36.25 0.48 12.37
N ALA A 283 -35.05 0.42 11.78
CA ALA A 283 -34.60 -0.74 10.99
C ALA A 283 -34.13 -1.91 11.88
N LYS A 284 -34.14 -1.74 13.21
CA LYS A 284 -33.61 -2.70 14.19
C LYS A 284 -32.11 -2.97 14.02
N ALA A 285 -31.35 -1.98 13.56
CA ALA A 285 -29.91 -2.11 13.40
C ALA A 285 -29.16 -2.41 14.72
N PRO A 286 -29.47 -1.75 15.87
CA PRO A 286 -28.85 -2.12 17.16
C PRO A 286 -29.15 -3.56 17.60
N ASP A 287 -30.40 -4.02 17.40
CA ASP A 287 -30.81 -5.39 17.67
C ASP A 287 -30.02 -6.39 16.80
N PHE A 288 -29.80 -6.06 15.53
CA PHE A 288 -29.00 -6.88 14.63
C PHE A 288 -27.53 -6.98 15.11
N ILE A 289 -26.91 -5.85 15.45
CA ILE A 289 -25.52 -5.80 15.95
C ILE A 289 -25.34 -6.69 17.18
N SER A 290 -26.26 -6.64 18.14
CA SER A 290 -26.20 -7.48 19.35
C SER A 290 -26.24 -9.00 19.10
N ARG A 291 -26.67 -9.42 17.90
CA ARG A 291 -26.75 -10.84 17.50
C ARG A 291 -25.52 -11.31 16.71
N LEU A 292 -24.60 -10.41 16.36
CA LEU A 292 -23.31 -10.75 15.76
C LEU A 292 -22.38 -11.39 16.79
N ARG A 293 -21.52 -12.32 16.33
CA ARG A 293 -20.52 -13.01 17.17
C ARG A 293 -19.09 -12.63 16.82
N GLY A 294 -18.89 -11.98 15.68
CA GLY A 294 -17.60 -11.44 15.25
C GLY A 294 -17.79 -10.57 14.02
N TYR A 295 -16.76 -9.79 13.70
CA TYR A 295 -16.70 -9.00 12.49
C TYR A 295 -15.29 -8.99 11.91
N VAL A 296 -15.18 -8.60 10.63
CA VAL A 296 -13.91 -8.31 9.96
C VAL A 296 -14.07 -7.06 9.11
N ASN A 297 -13.18 -6.09 9.30
CA ASN A 297 -13.00 -4.98 8.37
C ASN A 297 -11.88 -5.36 7.39
N ILE A 298 -12.16 -5.36 6.09
CA ILE A 298 -11.21 -5.74 5.03
C ILE A 298 -10.86 -4.50 4.23
N MET A 299 -9.57 -4.20 4.17
CA MET A 299 -9.08 -3.02 3.47
C MET A 299 -9.02 -3.28 1.96
N GLY A 300 -9.29 -2.24 1.18
CA GLY A 300 -9.28 -2.32 -0.28
C GLY A 300 -7.87 -2.24 -0.88
N ALA A 301 -7.81 -2.35 -2.21
CA ALA A 301 -6.58 -2.17 -2.98
C ALA A 301 -6.19 -0.70 -3.20
N ASN A 302 -7.07 0.24 -2.85
CA ASN A 302 -6.90 1.67 -3.05
C ASN A 302 -6.45 2.34 -1.76
N PRO A 303 -5.81 3.51 -1.84
CA PRO A 303 -5.64 4.35 -0.65
C PRO A 303 -7.03 4.68 -0.04
N PRO A 304 -7.10 4.94 1.27
CA PRO A 304 -8.35 5.32 1.95
C PRO A 304 -9.00 6.55 1.29
N GLU A 305 -10.32 6.55 1.14
CA GLU A 305 -11.04 7.68 0.55
C GLU A 305 -11.15 8.85 1.54
N PRO A 306 -10.72 10.08 1.17
CA PRO A 306 -10.97 11.28 1.97
C PRO A 306 -12.47 11.47 2.23
N GLY A 307 -12.87 11.75 3.47
CA GLY A 307 -14.27 11.91 3.89
C GLY A 307 -15.05 10.63 4.23
N LYS A 308 -14.65 9.44 3.76
CA LYS A 308 -15.32 8.15 4.12
C LYS A 308 -14.50 7.27 5.05
N ASP A 309 -13.17 7.30 4.91
CA ASP A 309 -12.24 6.45 5.63
C ASP A 309 -11.24 7.28 6.50
N GLU A 310 -11.56 8.54 6.80
CA GLU A 310 -10.69 9.53 7.47
C GLU A 310 -10.02 9.05 8.77
N ALA A 311 -10.65 8.11 9.48
CA ALA A 311 -10.14 7.58 10.74
C ALA A 311 -8.93 6.63 10.57
N VAL A 312 -8.61 6.17 9.35
CA VAL A 312 -7.59 5.13 9.13
C VAL A 312 -6.55 5.56 8.11
N SER A 313 -5.39 6.01 8.60
CA SER A 313 -4.17 6.08 7.79
C SER A 313 -3.79 4.65 7.33
N ASP A 314 -3.74 4.41 6.02
CA ASP A 314 -3.22 3.15 5.43
C ASP A 314 -2.00 3.43 4.55
N PRO A 315 -0.80 3.56 5.15
CA PRO A 315 0.42 3.70 4.37
C PRO A 315 0.78 2.39 3.62
N PHE A 316 0.16 1.24 3.95
CA PHE A 316 0.56 -0.07 3.41
C PHE A 316 -0.32 -0.56 2.25
N TYR A 317 -1.18 0.30 1.70
CA TYR A 317 -2.06 -0.08 0.59
C TYR A 317 -1.29 -0.59 -0.64
N LEU A 318 -0.09 -0.06 -0.93
CA LEU A 318 0.78 -0.54 -2.03
C LEU A 318 1.28 -1.96 -1.79
N VAL A 319 1.63 -2.29 -0.55
CA VAL A 319 2.05 -3.65 -0.15
C VAL A 319 0.88 -4.62 -0.34
N ARG A 320 -0.33 -4.23 0.12
CA ARG A 320 -1.56 -5.02 -0.06
C ARG A 320 -1.89 -5.22 -1.55
N ARG A 321 -1.80 -4.14 -2.33
CA ARG A 321 -1.99 -4.14 -3.78
C ARG A 321 -1.02 -5.07 -4.49
N ALA A 322 0.27 -5.08 -4.11
CA ALA A 322 1.26 -6.00 -4.66
C ALA A 322 0.91 -7.47 -4.39
N ILE A 323 0.45 -7.79 -3.17
CA ILE A 323 0.00 -9.15 -2.80
C ILE A 323 -1.21 -9.55 -3.64
N LEU A 324 -2.21 -8.68 -3.77
CA LEU A 324 -3.42 -8.92 -4.56
C LEU A 324 -3.09 -9.14 -6.04
N LEU A 325 -2.34 -8.22 -6.65
CA LEU A 325 -1.91 -8.32 -8.05
C LEU A 325 -1.16 -9.62 -8.32
N ARG A 326 -0.21 -9.99 -7.45
CA ARG A 326 0.54 -11.23 -7.62
C ARG A 326 -0.38 -12.45 -7.54
N SER A 327 -1.34 -12.46 -6.62
CA SER A 327 -2.33 -13.54 -6.51
C SER A 327 -3.20 -13.63 -7.76
N ILE A 328 -3.71 -12.49 -8.25
CA ILE A 328 -4.53 -12.43 -9.47
C ILE A 328 -3.73 -12.90 -10.69
N LEU A 329 -2.49 -12.45 -10.85
CA LEU A 329 -1.61 -12.89 -11.95
C LEU A 329 -1.33 -14.39 -11.88
N TRP A 330 -1.09 -14.94 -10.68
CA TRP A 330 -0.89 -16.39 -10.53
C TRP A 330 -2.14 -17.18 -10.93
N MET A 331 -3.32 -16.73 -10.52
CA MET A 331 -4.58 -17.42 -10.80
C MET A 331 -4.98 -17.35 -12.28
N ASN A 332 -4.71 -16.24 -12.96
CA ASN A 332 -5.19 -15.99 -14.33
C ASN A 332 -4.13 -16.22 -15.41
N VAL A 333 -2.85 -16.01 -15.10
CA VAL A 333 -1.74 -16.10 -16.07
C VAL A 333 -0.51 -16.81 -15.48
N PRO A 334 -0.60 -18.05 -14.99
CA PRO A 334 0.52 -18.76 -14.36
C PRO A 334 1.74 -18.96 -15.29
N GLN A 335 1.56 -18.85 -16.61
CA GLN A 335 2.61 -19.04 -17.60
C GLN A 335 3.72 -17.96 -17.59
N ILE A 336 3.46 -16.78 -17.00
CA ILE A 336 4.45 -15.70 -16.87
C ILE A 336 5.28 -15.80 -15.58
N PHE A 337 5.07 -16.85 -14.77
CA PHE A 337 5.90 -17.13 -13.60
C PHE A 337 7.01 -18.11 -13.97
N GLU A 338 8.23 -17.86 -13.49
CA GLU A 338 9.32 -18.82 -13.61
C GLU A 338 8.94 -20.20 -13.08
N ASN A 339 9.30 -21.24 -13.84
CA ASN A 339 8.96 -22.63 -13.55
C ASN A 339 7.45 -22.89 -13.36
N ARG A 340 6.57 -21.96 -13.80
CA ARG A 340 5.12 -22.00 -13.57
C ARG A 340 4.78 -22.27 -12.09
N SER A 341 5.52 -21.61 -11.20
CA SER A 341 5.40 -21.77 -9.77
C SER A 341 4.92 -20.47 -9.11
N PRO A 342 4.04 -20.53 -8.09
CA PRO A 342 3.63 -19.32 -7.36
C PRO A 342 4.80 -18.67 -6.61
N LYS A 343 5.86 -19.43 -6.34
CA LYS A 343 7.12 -18.94 -5.75
C LYS A 343 8.14 -18.46 -6.80
N GLY A 344 7.89 -18.72 -8.07
CA GLY A 344 8.76 -18.29 -9.16
C GLY A 344 8.75 -16.77 -9.30
N ARG A 345 9.83 -16.20 -9.83
CA ARG A 345 9.87 -14.78 -10.18
C ARG A 345 8.84 -14.49 -11.28
N LEU A 346 8.12 -13.37 -11.13
CA LEU A 346 7.19 -12.86 -12.13
C LEU A 346 7.97 -12.22 -13.28
N LYS A 347 7.67 -12.63 -14.51
CA LYS A 347 8.24 -12.06 -15.74
C LYS A 347 7.35 -10.94 -16.25
N ILE A 348 7.70 -9.70 -15.91
CA ILE A 348 6.94 -8.49 -16.21
C ILE A 348 7.90 -7.33 -16.49
N ASP A 349 7.54 -6.44 -17.42
CA ASP A 349 8.26 -5.19 -17.63
C ASP A 349 8.15 -4.27 -16.41
N ASN A 350 9.26 -3.65 -16.01
CA ASN A 350 9.28 -2.75 -14.85
C ASN A 350 8.28 -1.59 -14.95
N THR A 351 8.02 -1.10 -16.16
CA THR A 351 7.06 -0.03 -16.43
C THR A 351 5.62 -0.49 -16.25
N VAL A 352 5.27 -1.70 -16.72
CA VAL A 352 3.96 -2.31 -16.51
C VAL A 352 3.75 -2.61 -15.02
N MET A 353 4.77 -3.16 -14.36
CA MET A 353 4.75 -3.39 -12.92
C MET A 353 4.52 -2.10 -12.14
N ARG A 354 5.23 -1.02 -12.50
CA ARG A 354 5.06 0.30 -11.88
C ARG A 354 3.64 0.82 -12.05
N ALA A 355 3.08 0.73 -13.25
CA ALA A 355 1.71 1.17 -13.53
C ALA A 355 0.66 0.39 -12.72
N LEU A 356 0.79 -0.93 -12.66
CA LEU A 356 -0.11 -1.77 -11.86
C LEU A 356 -0.05 -1.40 -10.36
N LEU A 357 1.14 -1.09 -9.84
CA LEU A 357 1.30 -0.71 -8.44
C LEU A 357 0.86 0.73 -8.15
N ASN A 358 1.18 1.68 -9.02
CA ASN A 358 1.11 3.11 -8.72
C ASN A 358 -0.08 3.83 -9.33
N THR A 359 -0.86 3.17 -10.19
CA THR A 359 -2.09 3.80 -10.70
C THR A 359 -2.96 4.27 -9.55
N ARG A 360 -3.48 5.49 -9.66
CA ARG A 360 -4.11 6.19 -8.55
C ARG A 360 -5.26 5.40 -7.93
N LEU A 361 -6.10 4.81 -8.79
CA LEU A 361 -7.35 4.18 -8.38
C LEU A 361 -7.72 3.00 -9.28
N TYR A 362 -8.05 1.88 -8.65
CA TYR A 362 -8.82 0.79 -9.25
C TYR A 362 -10.30 1.02 -8.95
N LYS A 363 -11.09 1.42 -9.96
CA LYS A 363 -12.50 1.87 -9.80
C LYS A 363 -13.40 0.88 -9.07
N HIS A 364 -13.11 -0.41 -9.18
CA HIS A 364 -13.82 -1.50 -8.52
C HIS A 364 -12.88 -2.46 -7.76
N GLY A 365 -11.77 -1.94 -7.20
CA GLY A 365 -10.83 -2.72 -6.40
C GLY A 365 -10.22 -3.90 -7.17
N ALA A 366 -10.17 -5.08 -6.54
CA ALA A 366 -9.58 -6.29 -7.13
C ALA A 366 -10.26 -6.71 -8.46
N ARG A 367 -11.56 -6.44 -8.64
CA ARG A 367 -12.26 -6.72 -9.92
C ARG A 367 -11.68 -5.90 -11.07
N SER A 368 -11.27 -4.66 -10.81
CA SER A 368 -10.61 -3.82 -11.82
C SER A 368 -9.20 -4.33 -12.16
N MET A 369 -8.46 -4.84 -11.17
CA MET A 369 -7.17 -5.50 -11.42
C MET A 369 -7.32 -6.74 -12.29
N GLU A 370 -8.29 -7.61 -11.95
CA GLU A 370 -8.63 -8.79 -12.73
C GLU A 370 -8.99 -8.43 -14.17
N ALA A 371 -9.83 -7.41 -14.36
CA ALA A 371 -10.23 -6.96 -15.69
C ALA A 371 -9.06 -6.39 -16.51
N VAL A 372 -8.20 -5.56 -15.92
CA VAL A 372 -7.01 -5.04 -16.60
C VAL A 372 -6.11 -6.19 -17.08
N ILE A 373 -5.89 -7.20 -16.24
CA ILE A 373 -5.11 -8.39 -16.58
C ILE A 373 -5.84 -9.24 -17.64
N GLY A 374 -7.14 -9.46 -17.48
CA GLY A 374 -7.96 -10.29 -18.39
C GLY A 374 -8.15 -9.69 -19.78
N MET A 375 -8.14 -8.37 -19.90
CA MET A 375 -8.14 -7.66 -21.19
C MET A 375 -6.76 -7.57 -21.83
N SER A 376 -5.69 -7.93 -21.12
CA SER A 376 -4.33 -7.90 -21.66
C SER A 376 -4.08 -9.11 -22.58
N ASN A 377 -3.37 -8.90 -23.67
CA ASN A 377 -3.04 -9.92 -24.68
C ASN A 377 -1.89 -10.84 -24.22
N LEU A 378 -2.15 -11.65 -23.19
CA LEU A 378 -1.18 -12.53 -22.53
C LEU A 378 -1.27 -14.01 -22.94
N ALA A 379 -2.21 -14.36 -23.82
CA ALA A 379 -2.35 -15.71 -24.33
C ALA A 379 -1.08 -16.14 -25.09
N GLY A 380 -0.48 -17.26 -24.69
CA GLY A 380 0.75 -17.79 -25.28
C GLY A 380 2.03 -17.01 -24.95
N LYS A 381 1.95 -15.89 -24.22
CA LYS A 381 3.11 -15.12 -23.77
C LYS A 381 3.67 -15.68 -22.47
N ASN A 382 4.98 -15.58 -22.29
CA ASN A 382 5.71 -15.97 -21.07
C ASN A 382 6.26 -14.76 -20.30
N HIS A 383 5.87 -13.55 -20.71
CA HIS A 383 6.29 -12.27 -20.12
C HIS A 383 5.18 -11.23 -20.32
N PHE A 384 4.96 -10.37 -19.32
CA PHE A 384 3.98 -9.28 -19.40
C PHE A 384 4.68 -7.98 -19.82
N ASP A 385 4.67 -7.71 -21.12
CA ASP A 385 5.24 -6.51 -21.73
C ASP A 385 4.20 -5.39 -21.97
N GLN A 386 4.68 -4.19 -22.28
CA GLN A 386 3.82 -3.04 -22.63
C GLN A 386 2.89 -3.30 -23.82
N SER A 387 3.33 -4.08 -24.83
CA SER A 387 2.52 -4.39 -26.02
C SER A 387 1.31 -5.29 -25.71
N SER A 388 1.29 -5.89 -24.53
CA SER A 388 0.20 -6.74 -24.05
C SER A 388 -0.94 -5.92 -23.43
N LEU A 389 -0.71 -4.65 -23.09
CA LEU A 389 -1.69 -3.83 -22.40
C LEU A 389 -2.91 -3.53 -23.29
N PRO A 390 -4.10 -3.41 -22.67
CA PRO A 390 -5.30 -2.97 -23.38
C PRO A 390 -5.21 -1.50 -23.79
N SER A 391 -6.09 -1.08 -24.69
CA SER A 391 -6.19 0.32 -25.13
C SER A 391 -6.59 1.26 -23.97
N GLU A 392 -6.28 2.55 -24.10
CA GLU A 392 -6.67 3.57 -23.11
C GLU A 392 -8.17 3.54 -22.79
N ALA A 393 -9.02 3.42 -23.82
CA ALA A 393 -10.47 3.35 -23.66
C ALA A 393 -10.95 2.11 -22.87
N GLN A 394 -10.23 0.99 -22.98
CA GLN A 394 -10.50 -0.21 -22.18
C GLN A 394 -9.99 -0.04 -20.75
N LEU A 395 -8.79 0.55 -20.56
CA LEU A 395 -8.25 0.88 -19.24
C LEU A 395 -9.20 1.80 -18.47
N ASP A 396 -9.80 2.79 -19.15
CA ASP A 396 -10.74 3.74 -18.57
C ASP A 396 -12.01 3.10 -18.00
N LEU A 397 -12.31 1.84 -18.26
CA LEU A 397 -13.40 1.13 -17.59
C LEU A 397 -13.05 0.74 -16.14
N HIS A 398 -11.75 0.65 -15.81
CA HIS A 398 -11.27 0.03 -14.57
C HIS A 398 -10.26 0.87 -13.79
N VAL A 399 -9.51 1.71 -14.48
CA VAL A 399 -8.53 2.66 -13.93
C VAL A 399 -8.72 4.02 -14.63
N ASP A 400 -7.91 5.02 -14.29
CA ASP A 400 -7.70 6.18 -15.15
C ASP A 400 -6.66 5.79 -16.20
N GLY A 401 -7.07 5.64 -17.46
CA GLY A 401 -6.22 5.12 -18.53
C GLY A 401 -5.04 6.04 -18.83
N GLN A 402 -5.23 7.35 -18.70
CA GLN A 402 -4.16 8.34 -18.90
C GLN A 402 -3.13 8.26 -17.77
N ASP A 403 -3.57 8.19 -16.51
CA ASP A 403 -2.69 7.96 -15.34
C ASP A 403 -1.95 6.62 -15.46
N PHE A 404 -2.65 5.56 -15.82
CA PHE A 404 -2.05 4.24 -15.97
C PHE A 404 -0.97 4.24 -17.05
N LEU A 405 -1.27 4.74 -18.25
CA LEU A 405 -0.32 4.82 -19.36
C LEU A 405 0.82 5.80 -19.07
N ALA A 406 0.57 6.84 -18.28
CA ALA A 406 1.62 7.73 -17.79
C ALA A 406 2.68 6.98 -16.99
N TRP A 407 2.28 6.08 -16.08
CA TRP A 407 3.21 5.22 -15.35
C TRP A 407 3.96 4.24 -16.26
N VAL A 408 3.29 3.72 -17.30
CA VAL A 408 3.92 2.81 -18.29
C VAL A 408 4.96 3.57 -19.12
N GLN A 409 4.66 4.80 -19.51
CA GLN A 409 5.51 5.64 -20.37
C GLN A 409 6.57 6.41 -19.60
N GLN A 410 6.53 6.38 -18.27
CA GLN A 410 7.49 7.09 -17.44
C GLN A 410 8.91 6.60 -17.74
N ILE A 411 9.68 7.48 -18.38
CA ILE A 411 11.06 7.21 -18.75
C ILE A 411 11.92 7.13 -17.49
N VAL A 412 12.67 6.04 -17.37
CA VAL A 412 13.74 5.93 -16.38
C VAL A 412 14.97 6.64 -16.95
N LEU A 413 15.40 7.70 -16.27
CA LEU A 413 16.53 8.54 -16.67
C LEU A 413 17.85 7.89 -16.23
N GLU A 414 18.29 6.89 -16.99
CA GLU A 414 19.52 6.15 -16.74
C GLU A 414 20.36 6.00 -18.02
N GLY A 415 21.64 5.66 -17.82
CA GLY A 415 22.58 5.38 -18.92
C GLY A 415 22.65 6.49 -19.96
N GLN A 416 22.59 6.13 -21.24
CA GLN A 416 22.75 7.06 -22.36
C GLN A 416 21.66 8.15 -22.40
N THR A 417 20.44 7.85 -21.97
CA THR A 417 19.35 8.84 -21.93
C THR A 417 19.65 9.94 -20.92
N LEU A 418 20.16 9.56 -19.74
CA LEU A 418 20.56 10.50 -18.71
C LEU A 418 21.72 11.39 -19.19
N GLU A 419 22.77 10.79 -19.76
CA GLU A 419 23.93 11.53 -20.28
C GLU A 419 23.52 12.52 -21.39
N ARG A 420 22.63 12.10 -22.29
CA ARG A 420 22.12 12.98 -23.36
C ARG A 420 21.37 14.18 -22.79
N LEU A 421 20.47 13.97 -21.84
CA LEU A 421 19.72 15.05 -21.22
C LEU A 421 20.61 15.97 -20.38
N ALA A 422 21.61 15.41 -19.69
CA ALA A 422 22.59 16.18 -18.92
C ALA A 422 23.47 17.04 -19.84
N ALA A 423 23.87 16.53 -21.00
CA ALA A 423 24.56 17.30 -22.02
C ALA A 423 23.70 18.44 -22.57
N ILE A 424 22.42 18.21 -22.87
CA ILE A 424 21.48 19.26 -23.32
C ILE A 424 21.30 20.34 -22.24
N ASN A 425 21.22 19.95 -20.95
CA ASN A 425 21.16 20.91 -19.84
C ASN A 425 22.41 21.82 -19.83
N HIS A 426 23.59 21.24 -20.02
CA HIS A 426 24.85 21.99 -20.07
C HIS A 426 24.98 22.87 -21.32
N GLU A 427 24.52 22.39 -22.47
CA GLU A 427 24.46 23.17 -23.72
C GLU A 427 23.58 24.40 -23.56
N MET A 428 22.40 24.25 -22.95
CA MET A 428 21.49 25.35 -22.63
C MET A 428 22.14 26.38 -21.69
N TYR A 429 22.90 25.92 -20.69
CA TYR A 429 23.71 26.81 -19.85
C TYR A 429 24.72 27.59 -20.70
N CYS A 430 25.47 26.91 -21.57
CA CYS A 430 26.45 27.53 -22.45
C CYS A 430 25.83 28.57 -23.40
N GLU A 431 24.69 28.25 -24.01
CA GLU A 431 23.93 29.16 -24.88
C GLU A 431 23.49 30.41 -24.11
N ARG A 432 22.92 30.24 -22.92
CA ARG A 432 22.47 31.36 -22.06
C ARG A 432 23.64 32.26 -21.65
N MET A 433 24.76 31.69 -21.23
CA MET A 433 25.95 32.46 -20.85
C MET A 433 26.54 33.22 -22.05
N LYS A 434 26.64 32.57 -23.22
CA LYS A 434 27.10 33.22 -24.45
C LYS A 434 26.17 34.37 -24.87
N ALA A 435 24.86 34.21 -24.77
CA ALA A 435 23.88 35.27 -25.04
C ALA A 435 24.04 36.48 -24.10
N GLN A 436 24.51 36.26 -22.87
CA GLN A 436 24.85 37.32 -21.91
C GLN A 436 26.25 37.94 -22.13
N GLY A 437 26.97 37.46 -23.15
CA GLY A 437 28.30 37.93 -23.54
C GLY A 437 29.45 37.27 -22.80
N PHE A 438 29.24 36.13 -22.13
CA PHE A 438 30.32 35.37 -21.52
C PHE A 438 31.08 34.53 -22.54
N THR A 439 32.39 34.39 -22.31
CA THR A 439 33.30 33.58 -23.13
C THR A 439 34.08 32.60 -22.26
N TYR A 440 34.68 31.59 -22.90
CA TYR A 440 35.53 30.64 -22.18
C TYR A 440 36.78 31.35 -21.63
N GLY A 441 37.14 31.04 -20.38
CA GLY A 441 38.43 31.39 -19.79
C GLY A 441 38.76 30.44 -18.65
N PRO A 442 40.05 30.21 -18.33
CA PRO A 442 40.49 29.17 -17.39
C PRO A 442 40.03 29.44 -15.95
N VAL A 443 39.68 30.68 -15.62
CA VAL A 443 39.20 31.11 -14.31
C VAL A 443 37.88 31.86 -14.49
N ARG A 444 36.98 31.71 -13.51
CA ARG A 444 35.75 32.49 -13.44
C ARG A 444 36.09 33.95 -13.13
N ASP A 445 35.70 34.86 -14.01
CA ASP A 445 35.82 36.30 -13.80
C ASP A 445 34.55 36.99 -14.31
N ASP A 446 33.76 37.53 -13.39
CA ASP A 446 32.49 38.17 -13.72
C ASP A 446 32.67 39.56 -14.34
N ALA A 447 33.82 40.22 -14.14
CA ALA A 447 34.14 41.51 -14.76
C ALA A 447 34.63 41.35 -16.21
N LEU A 448 35.47 40.34 -16.45
CA LEU A 448 35.94 39.96 -17.80
C LEU A 448 34.93 39.08 -18.56
N LYS A 449 33.83 38.71 -17.90
CA LYS A 449 32.82 37.77 -18.41
C LYS A 449 33.42 36.45 -18.90
N THR A 450 34.33 35.86 -18.13
CA THR A 450 34.90 34.54 -18.42
C THR A 450 34.32 33.46 -17.52
N ARG A 451 34.05 32.28 -18.10
CA ARG A 451 33.55 31.10 -17.37
C ARG A 451 34.30 29.84 -17.81
N PRO A 452 34.86 29.04 -16.87
CA PRO A 452 35.65 27.85 -17.21
C PRO A 452 34.80 26.70 -17.75
N LEU A 453 33.51 26.68 -17.43
CA LEU A 453 32.58 25.63 -17.83
C LEU A 453 32.02 25.82 -19.26
N LEU A 454 32.42 26.86 -20.00
CA LEU A 454 31.97 27.09 -21.39
C LEU A 454 32.74 26.23 -22.41
N ILE A 455 32.84 24.95 -22.10
CA ILE A 455 33.45 23.87 -22.89
C ILE A 455 32.44 22.73 -23.09
N PRO A 456 32.68 21.77 -24.01
CA PRO A 456 31.79 20.63 -24.21
C PRO A 456 31.52 19.84 -22.92
N TYR A 457 30.30 19.30 -22.78
CA TYR A 457 29.87 18.56 -21.58
C TYR A 457 30.84 17.42 -21.20
N ALA A 458 31.34 16.68 -22.19
CA ALA A 458 32.28 15.57 -21.95
C ALA A 458 33.63 16.01 -21.34
N GLU A 459 33.96 17.31 -21.41
CA GLU A 459 35.24 17.86 -20.96
C GLU A 459 35.13 18.62 -19.63
N ILE A 460 33.92 18.83 -19.10
CA ILE A 460 33.76 19.48 -17.79
C ILE A 460 34.15 18.52 -16.66
N PRO A 461 34.58 19.03 -15.49
CA PRO A 461 34.93 18.18 -14.36
C PRO A 461 33.75 17.34 -13.85
N GLU A 462 34.03 16.14 -13.35
CA GLU A 462 33.04 15.11 -12.97
C GLU A 462 31.98 15.61 -11.98
N ASN A 463 32.34 16.46 -11.02
CA ASN A 463 31.39 17.04 -10.07
C ASN A 463 30.33 17.92 -10.76
N TYR A 464 30.69 18.62 -11.84
CA TYR A 464 29.74 19.40 -12.64
C TYR A 464 28.94 18.50 -13.59
N GLN A 465 29.53 17.42 -14.10
CA GLN A 465 28.78 16.40 -14.84
C GLN A 465 27.70 15.77 -13.98
N GLU A 466 28.04 15.39 -12.75
CA GLU A 466 27.09 14.80 -11.78
C GLU A 466 26.00 15.80 -11.38
N SER A 467 26.34 17.08 -11.20
CA SER A 467 25.34 18.12 -10.93
C SER A 467 24.32 18.27 -12.07
N ASN A 468 24.76 18.19 -13.33
CA ASN A 468 23.86 18.17 -14.48
C ASN A 468 22.98 16.90 -14.50
N ARG A 469 23.53 15.73 -14.16
CA ARG A 469 22.76 14.49 -14.04
C ARG A 469 21.72 14.57 -12.93
N ASN A 470 22.06 15.11 -11.77
CA ASN A 470 21.13 15.30 -10.65
C ASN A 470 20.00 16.28 -11.00
N ALA A 471 20.32 17.40 -11.66
CA ALA A 471 19.31 18.33 -12.17
C ALA A 471 18.31 17.63 -13.08
N VAL A 472 18.80 16.85 -14.05
CA VAL A 472 17.96 16.09 -14.98
C VAL A 472 17.14 14.99 -14.30
N ARG A 473 17.74 14.19 -13.41
CA ARG A 473 17.01 13.13 -12.66
C ARG A 473 15.82 13.71 -11.90
N SER A 474 16.01 14.88 -11.30
CA SER A 474 14.97 15.54 -10.51
C SER A 474 13.82 16.13 -11.34
N ILE A 475 13.92 16.20 -12.68
CA ILE A 475 12.83 16.70 -13.54
C ILE A 475 11.58 15.84 -13.35
N ALA A 476 11.73 14.51 -13.35
CA ALA A 476 10.59 13.60 -13.22
C ALA A 476 9.87 13.77 -11.87
N GLU A 477 10.62 13.92 -10.78
CA GLU A 477 10.08 14.14 -9.43
C GLU A 477 9.33 15.48 -9.33
N LYS A 478 9.90 16.54 -9.93
CA LYS A 478 9.27 17.85 -9.99
C LYS A 478 7.96 17.83 -10.78
N LEU A 479 7.96 17.22 -11.96
CA LEU A 479 6.73 17.07 -12.75
C LEU A 479 5.66 16.30 -11.96
N ALA A 480 6.03 15.20 -11.30
CA ALA A 480 5.11 14.44 -10.48
C ALA A 480 4.50 15.27 -9.34
N ALA A 481 5.29 16.13 -8.69
CA ALA A 481 4.83 16.99 -7.58
C ALA A 481 3.70 17.97 -7.95
N ILE A 482 3.57 18.30 -9.24
CA ILE A 482 2.51 19.17 -9.78
C ILE A 482 1.49 18.40 -10.64
N GLY A 483 1.56 17.07 -10.68
CA GLY A 483 0.62 16.22 -11.41
C GLY A 483 0.87 16.15 -12.92
N TYR A 484 2.14 16.20 -13.33
CA TYR A 484 2.57 16.04 -14.72
C TYR A 484 3.56 14.89 -14.84
N ILE A 485 3.72 14.39 -16.05
CA ILE A 485 4.73 13.38 -16.38
C ILE A 485 5.37 13.69 -17.73
N MET A 486 6.56 13.12 -17.98
CA MET A 486 7.21 13.16 -19.28
C MET A 486 6.94 11.87 -20.07
N ILE A 487 6.62 12.02 -21.36
CA ILE A 487 6.41 10.92 -22.31
C ILE A 487 7.23 11.17 -23.59
N GLN A 488 7.38 10.15 -24.43
CA GLN A 488 7.95 10.32 -25.79
C GLN A 488 7.04 11.24 -26.61
N ALA A 489 7.64 12.28 -27.20
CA ALA A 489 6.89 13.31 -27.92
C ALA A 489 6.25 12.73 -29.19
N ARG A 490 5.00 13.13 -29.44
CA ARG A 490 4.35 12.95 -30.73
C ARG A 490 4.53 14.20 -31.58
N SER A 491 4.50 14.06 -32.90
CA SER A 491 4.79 15.14 -33.87
C SER A 491 3.92 16.40 -33.75
N ASN A 492 2.81 16.37 -32.98
CA ASN A 492 1.83 17.45 -32.88
C ASN A 492 1.60 17.96 -31.44
N GLU A 493 2.47 17.66 -30.46
CA GLU A 493 2.25 18.13 -29.09
C GLU A 493 2.58 19.63 -28.91
N PRO A 494 1.67 20.41 -28.29
CA PRO A 494 1.90 21.84 -28.11
C PRO A 494 3.03 22.10 -27.09
N PRO A 495 3.73 23.25 -27.19
CA PRO A 495 4.72 23.65 -26.19
C PRO A 495 4.07 23.70 -24.80
N PHE A 496 4.68 23.01 -23.84
CA PHE A 496 4.22 23.02 -22.46
C PHE A 496 4.82 24.23 -21.72
N ASN A 497 4.00 24.91 -20.92
CA ASN A 497 4.46 25.97 -20.02
C ASN A 497 3.86 25.78 -18.64
N PHE A 498 4.67 25.98 -17.59
CA PHE A 498 4.24 25.72 -16.21
C PHE A 498 3.20 26.77 -15.75
N PRO A 499 2.07 26.37 -15.15
CA PRO A 499 1.12 27.30 -14.55
C PRO A 499 1.78 28.12 -13.43
N GLY A 500 1.43 29.41 -13.30
CA GLY A 500 2.17 30.34 -12.44
C GLY A 500 2.34 29.93 -10.96
N GLN A 501 1.33 29.31 -10.33
CA GLN A 501 1.45 28.82 -8.95
C GLN A 501 2.32 27.56 -8.82
N ASP A 502 2.36 26.72 -9.86
CA ASP A 502 3.19 25.52 -9.88
C ASP A 502 4.67 25.88 -10.09
N LEU A 503 4.95 26.91 -10.90
CA LEU A 503 6.31 27.36 -11.19
C LEU A 503 7.09 27.74 -9.93
N GLU A 504 6.49 28.47 -8.99
CA GLU A 504 7.19 28.86 -7.75
C GLU A 504 7.53 27.68 -6.86
N ARG A 505 6.59 26.74 -6.73
CA ARG A 505 6.82 25.52 -5.97
C ARG A 505 7.97 24.70 -6.59
N LEU A 506 7.99 24.59 -7.92
CA LEU A 506 9.05 23.88 -8.62
C LEU A 506 10.41 24.59 -8.50
N ALA A 507 10.43 25.92 -8.52
CA ALA A 507 11.65 26.70 -8.34
C ALA A 507 12.21 26.53 -6.92
N GLU A 508 11.37 26.51 -5.88
CA GLU A 508 11.80 26.21 -4.51
C GLU A 508 12.38 24.78 -4.40
N MET A 509 11.77 23.79 -5.06
CA MET A 509 12.31 22.42 -5.12
C MET A 509 13.65 22.36 -5.86
N GLU A 510 13.82 23.14 -6.93
CA GLU A 510 15.09 23.25 -7.66
C GLU A 510 16.19 23.85 -6.79
N HIS A 511 15.87 24.91 -6.06
CA HIS A 511 16.81 25.55 -5.14
C HIS A 511 17.23 24.58 -4.03
N LEU A 512 16.29 23.84 -3.44
CA LEU A 512 16.63 22.85 -2.41
C LEU A 512 17.57 21.76 -2.94
N ARG A 513 17.34 21.26 -4.17
CA ARG A 513 18.26 20.33 -4.85
C ARG A 513 19.65 20.96 -5.03
N TYR A 514 19.72 22.22 -5.49
CA TYR A 514 20.98 22.94 -5.64
C TYR A 514 21.72 23.08 -4.31
N LEU A 515 21.03 23.41 -3.21
CA LEU A 515 21.63 23.49 -1.88
C LEU A 515 22.23 22.14 -1.47
N GLN A 516 21.50 21.04 -1.66
CA GLN A 516 21.96 19.69 -1.33
C GLN A 516 23.21 19.30 -2.12
N ASP A 517 23.19 19.48 -3.45
CA ASP A 517 24.32 19.19 -4.31
C ASP A 517 25.55 20.04 -3.94
N THR A 518 25.35 21.34 -3.72
CA THR A 518 26.44 22.28 -3.42
C THR A 518 27.07 22.00 -2.05
N VAL A 519 26.25 21.72 -1.02
CA VAL A 519 26.75 21.37 0.31
C VAL A 519 27.45 20.00 0.31
N SER A 520 26.96 19.02 -0.46
CA SER A 520 27.59 17.69 -0.55
C SER A 520 29.01 17.73 -1.13
N THR A 521 29.32 18.75 -1.95
CA THR A 521 30.68 18.99 -2.47
C THR A 521 31.56 19.82 -1.52
N GLY A 522 31.07 20.10 -0.32
CA GLY A 522 31.81 20.72 0.79
C GLY A 522 31.67 22.24 0.88
N TRP A 523 30.76 22.86 0.13
CA TRP A 523 30.48 24.29 0.25
C TRP A 523 29.63 24.61 1.47
N HIS A 524 29.81 25.83 1.98
CA HIS A 524 29.02 26.38 3.07
C HIS A 524 28.78 27.86 2.87
N TYR A 525 27.80 28.40 3.59
CA TYR A 525 27.47 29.81 3.51
C TYR A 525 28.65 30.71 3.90
N GLY A 526 28.85 31.78 3.13
CA GLY A 526 29.72 32.90 3.46
C GLY A 526 29.35 34.12 2.64
N GLU A 527 29.66 35.33 3.12
CA GLU A 527 29.21 36.59 2.52
C GLU A 527 29.76 36.85 1.11
N GLN A 528 30.88 36.20 0.77
CA GLN A 528 31.52 36.30 -0.53
C GLN A 528 31.77 34.90 -1.09
N TYR A 529 31.73 34.81 -2.42
CA TYR A 529 32.10 33.58 -3.12
C TYR A 529 33.62 33.42 -3.06
N ASP A 530 34.08 32.32 -2.47
CA ASP A 530 35.51 31.96 -2.42
C ASP A 530 35.68 30.46 -2.64
N GLU A 531 36.43 30.10 -3.67
CA GLU A 531 36.59 28.70 -4.10
C GLU A 531 37.56 27.90 -3.20
N PRO A 532 38.73 28.43 -2.80
CA PRO A 532 39.60 27.77 -1.82
C PRO A 532 38.92 27.50 -0.48
N SER A 533 38.17 28.46 0.06
CA SER A 533 37.44 28.30 1.33
C SER A 533 36.08 27.62 1.16
N LYS A 534 35.65 27.36 -0.08
CA LYS A 534 34.32 26.83 -0.43
C LYS A 534 33.17 27.59 0.22
N THR A 535 33.21 28.93 0.16
CA THR A 535 32.10 29.78 0.64
C THR A 535 31.24 30.28 -0.51
N ASN A 536 29.93 30.29 -0.33
CA ASN A 536 29.00 30.77 -1.36
C ASN A 536 27.84 31.59 -0.74
N PRO A 537 27.62 32.84 -1.18
CA PRO A 537 26.58 33.72 -0.63
C PRO A 537 25.16 33.28 -0.98
N THR A 538 24.98 32.38 -1.94
CA THR A 538 23.64 31.89 -2.32
C THR A 538 23.18 30.68 -1.50
N LEU A 539 24.00 30.19 -0.56
CA LEU A 539 23.63 29.08 0.34
C LEU A 539 22.72 29.57 1.48
N LEU A 540 21.56 30.03 1.06
CA LEU A 540 20.51 30.64 1.87
C LEU A 540 19.18 29.92 1.63
N PRO A 541 18.29 29.81 2.62
CA PRO A 541 16.95 29.28 2.43
C PRO A 541 16.11 30.12 1.46
N TRP A 542 15.11 29.50 0.83
CA TRP A 542 14.22 30.15 -0.14
C TRP A 542 13.51 31.40 0.44
N ARG A 543 13.13 31.31 1.71
CA ARG A 543 12.63 32.42 2.54
C ARG A 543 13.52 32.55 3.77
N ALA A 544 13.56 33.74 4.37
CA ALA A 544 14.29 33.92 5.63
C ALA A 544 13.76 32.97 6.70
N MET A 545 14.67 32.30 7.41
CA MET A 545 14.36 31.30 8.43
C MET A 545 15.34 31.43 9.60
N THR A 546 14.87 31.17 10.81
CA THR A 546 15.73 31.08 11.99
C THR A 546 16.57 29.79 11.96
N ALA A 547 17.68 29.76 12.69
CA ALA A 547 18.55 28.56 12.78
C ALA A 547 17.76 27.31 13.23
N ASP A 548 16.85 27.47 14.19
CA ASP A 548 15.99 26.38 14.68
C ASP A 548 15.01 25.89 13.60
N GLU A 549 14.45 26.78 12.79
CA GLU A 549 13.56 26.41 11.68
C GLU A 549 14.32 25.67 10.58
N ILE A 550 15.56 26.09 10.29
CA ILE A 550 16.43 25.40 9.33
C ILE A 550 16.79 24.01 9.87
N ALA A 551 17.19 23.89 11.15
CA ALA A 551 17.51 22.61 11.77
C ALA A 551 16.34 21.62 11.75
N LYS A 552 15.09 22.12 11.85
CA LYS A 552 13.88 21.29 11.74
C LYS A 552 13.53 20.93 10.30
N SER A 553 13.65 21.87 9.37
CA SER A 553 13.18 21.69 7.99
C SER A 553 14.22 20.98 7.11
N TYR A 554 15.50 21.23 7.37
CA TYR A 554 16.64 20.71 6.61
C TYR A 554 17.76 20.25 7.56
N PRO A 555 17.56 19.16 8.34
CA PRO A 555 18.50 18.75 9.38
C PRO A 555 19.92 18.53 8.86
N THR A 556 20.07 18.03 7.64
CA THR A 556 21.37 17.74 7.01
C THR A 556 22.10 18.97 6.49
N LEU A 557 21.43 20.13 6.41
CA LEU A 557 21.98 21.37 5.85
C LEU A 557 22.18 22.47 6.91
N ALA A 558 21.70 22.26 8.14
CA ALA A 558 21.55 23.29 9.17
C ALA A 558 22.83 24.10 9.43
N ASP A 559 23.96 23.43 9.60
CA ASP A 559 25.25 24.08 9.91
C ASP A 559 25.97 24.67 8.69
N LYS A 560 25.37 24.55 7.50
CA LYS A 560 25.98 24.92 6.21
C LYS A 560 25.27 26.07 5.50
N LEU A 561 24.10 26.47 5.98
CA LEU A 561 23.28 27.54 5.41
C LEU A 561 23.29 28.80 6.28
N GLY A 562 23.12 29.97 5.65
CA GLY A 562 22.80 31.21 6.37
C GLY A 562 21.29 31.31 6.67
N CYS A 563 20.90 32.27 7.51
CA CYS A 563 19.49 32.47 7.92
C CYS A 563 18.71 33.45 7.03
N ALA A 564 19.41 34.24 6.21
CA ALA A 564 18.79 35.23 5.33
C ALA A 564 17.97 34.54 4.22
N GLY A 565 16.96 35.21 3.69
CA GLY A 565 16.23 34.71 2.53
C GLY A 565 16.98 34.95 1.23
N LEU A 566 16.84 34.03 0.28
CA LEU A 566 17.38 34.18 -1.06
C LEU A 566 16.80 35.43 -1.77
N SER A 567 17.64 36.17 -2.49
CA SER A 567 17.21 37.37 -3.23
C SER A 567 16.33 37.02 -4.43
N GLU A 568 15.46 37.94 -4.86
CA GLU A 568 14.60 37.69 -6.03
C GLU A 568 15.37 37.48 -7.33
N ALA A 569 16.55 38.10 -7.47
CA ALA A 569 17.41 37.89 -8.64
C ALA A 569 17.96 36.46 -8.70
N GLU A 570 18.27 35.85 -7.55
CA GLU A 570 18.69 34.45 -7.49
C GLU A 570 17.50 33.49 -7.69
N LYS A 571 16.35 33.75 -7.06
CA LYS A 571 15.13 32.95 -7.30
C LYS A 571 14.71 32.93 -8.77
N GLN A 572 14.92 34.05 -9.48
CA GLN A 572 14.62 34.12 -10.90
C GLN A 572 15.45 33.12 -11.72
N LYS A 573 16.69 32.81 -11.30
CA LYS A 573 17.52 31.80 -11.97
C LYS A 573 16.93 30.40 -11.85
N ASP A 574 16.36 30.06 -10.69
CA ASP A 574 15.68 28.77 -10.48
C ASP A 574 14.40 28.68 -11.31
N ARG A 575 13.61 29.77 -11.39
CA ARG A 575 12.43 29.83 -12.28
C ARG A 575 12.82 29.64 -13.74
N ASP A 576 13.87 30.32 -14.19
CA ASP A 576 14.40 30.19 -15.55
C ASP A 576 14.90 28.76 -15.82
N GLN A 577 15.50 28.11 -14.82
CA GLN A 577 15.93 26.71 -14.89
C GLN A 577 14.73 25.76 -15.05
N ILE A 578 13.66 25.95 -14.28
CA ILE A 578 12.41 25.18 -14.43
C ILE A 578 11.82 25.36 -15.82
N LEU A 579 11.73 26.60 -16.33
CA LEU A 579 11.27 26.85 -17.69
C LEU A 579 12.17 26.17 -18.73
N GLY A 580 13.48 26.18 -18.50
CA GLY A 580 14.48 25.48 -19.31
C GLY A 580 14.26 23.97 -19.42
N TYR A 581 13.72 23.32 -18.38
CA TYR A 581 13.40 21.89 -18.42
C TYR A 581 12.42 21.52 -19.54
N THR A 582 11.50 22.41 -19.91
CA THR A 582 10.59 22.18 -21.05
C THR A 582 11.36 22.07 -22.36
N GLU A 583 12.38 22.91 -22.56
CA GLU A 583 13.21 22.93 -23.74
C GLU A 583 14.18 21.75 -23.78
N ILE A 584 14.75 21.36 -22.64
CA ILE A 584 15.60 20.17 -22.53
C ILE A 584 14.84 18.91 -22.97
N LEU A 585 13.63 18.72 -22.43
CA LEU A 585 12.78 17.59 -22.78
C LEU A 585 12.40 17.64 -24.27
N ARG A 586 12.03 18.80 -24.80
CA ARG A 586 11.70 18.97 -26.22
C ARG A 586 12.87 18.60 -27.14
N ARG A 587 14.10 19.07 -26.86
CA ARG A 587 15.31 18.73 -27.63
C ARG A 587 15.65 17.25 -27.57
N ALA A 588 15.31 16.59 -26.47
CA ALA A 588 15.49 15.16 -26.30
C ALA A 588 14.36 14.30 -26.90
N GLY A 589 13.30 14.93 -27.44
CA GLY A 589 12.16 14.24 -28.04
C GLY A 589 11.10 13.79 -27.03
N TYR A 590 10.98 14.50 -25.91
CA TYR A 590 9.98 14.27 -24.87
C TYR A 590 8.97 15.42 -24.78
N ALA A 591 7.76 15.08 -24.35
CA ALA A 591 6.69 16.02 -24.06
C ALA A 591 6.19 15.86 -22.64
N ILE A 592 5.60 16.94 -22.11
CA ILE A 592 5.03 16.98 -20.75
C ILE A 592 3.51 16.89 -20.86
N VAL A 593 2.91 15.96 -20.12
CA VAL A 593 1.46 15.73 -20.12
C VAL A 593 0.91 15.87 -18.72
N LYS A 594 -0.21 16.60 -18.60
CA LYS A 594 -0.95 16.73 -17.35
C LYS A 594 -1.70 15.45 -17.05
N LEU A 595 -1.50 14.89 -15.86
CA LEU A 595 -2.38 13.85 -15.33
C LEU A 595 -3.75 14.50 -15.07
N ARG A 596 -4.83 13.99 -15.67
CA ARG A 596 -6.17 14.47 -15.35
C ARG A 596 -6.40 14.23 -13.86
N ARG A 597 -6.74 15.28 -13.10
CA ARG A 597 -7.43 15.09 -11.83
C ARG A 597 -8.82 14.55 -12.18
N SER A 598 -9.00 13.25 -12.09
CA SER A 598 -10.35 12.70 -12.15
C SER A 598 -11.14 13.26 -10.96
N ASN A 599 -12.17 14.05 -11.25
CA ASN A 599 -13.23 14.37 -10.30
C ASN A 599 -14.03 13.07 -10.07
N LEU A 600 -13.50 12.18 -9.25
CA LEU A 600 -14.20 11.01 -8.72
C LEU A 600 -13.93 10.95 -7.23
#